data_AF-A0A9D2P9E9-F1
#
_entry.id   AF-A0A9D2P9E9-F1
#
_cell.length_a   1.000
_cell.length_b   1.000
_cell.length_c   1.000
_cell.angle_alpha   90.00
_cell.angle_beta   90.00
_cell.angle_gamma   90.00
#
_symmetry.space_group_name_H-M   'P 1'
#
loop_
_entity.id
_entity.type
_entity.pdbx_description
1 polymer ?
#
loop_
_entity_poly.entity_id
_entity_poly.type
_entity_poly.pdbx_seq_one_letter_code
_entity_poly.pdbx_strand_id
1 'polypeptide(L)' 'TPGHSWQVVSQGKSETAHKGMLYAGKVIALSAIRLMEDPALIEAARKEYEEDMEGQTYVPIPDEVKPRPISDIQ' A
#
# COMPACT_ATOMS: atom_id res chain seq x y z
N THR A 1 14.79 -0.74 -6.54
CA THR A 1 15.34 -1.51 -5.38
C THR A 1 15.33 -2.99 -5.73
N PRO A 2 16.10 -3.87 -5.06
CA PRO A 2 16.16 -5.30 -5.41
C PRO A 2 14.78 -5.99 -5.46
N GLY A 3 13.85 -5.58 -4.60
CA GLY A 3 12.45 -6.06 -4.59
C GLY A 3 11.57 -5.55 -5.73
N HIS A 4 12.02 -4.54 -6.49
CA HIS A 4 11.31 -3.96 -7.64
C HIS A 4 12.06 -4.32 -8.93
N SER A 5 12.19 -5.63 -9.21
CA SER A 5 12.88 -6.18 -10.37
C SER A 5 11.97 -7.14 -11.14
N TRP A 6 12.24 -7.34 -12.44
CA TRP A 6 11.49 -8.27 -13.28
C TRP A 6 11.56 -9.72 -12.77
N GLN A 7 12.66 -10.08 -12.11
CA GLN A 7 12.82 -11.37 -11.44
C GLN A 7 11.80 -11.57 -10.31
N VAL A 8 11.42 -10.50 -9.60
CA VAL A 8 10.37 -10.57 -8.56
C VAL A 8 8.98 -10.56 -9.20
N VAL A 9 8.77 -9.75 -10.24
CA VAL A 9 7.50 -9.70 -10.99
C VAL A 9 7.14 -11.06 -11.57
N SER A 10 8.12 -11.81 -12.11
CA SER A 10 7.88 -13.13 -12.69
C SER A 10 7.37 -14.17 -11.68
N GLN A 11 7.70 -14.00 -10.39
CA GLN A 11 7.23 -14.89 -9.31
C GLN A 11 5.74 -14.70 -8.97
N GLY A 12 5.12 -13.61 -9.42
CA GLY A 12 3.72 -13.29 -9.09
C GLY A 12 2.69 -14.32 -9.57
N LYS A 13 3.07 -15.18 -10.54
CA LYS A 13 2.21 -16.27 -11.06
C LYS A 13 2.39 -17.61 -10.32
N SER A 14 3.28 -17.67 -9.33
CA SER A 14 3.50 -18.88 -8.55
C SER A 14 2.31 -19.22 -7.66
N GLU A 15 2.14 -20.50 -7.34
CA GLU A 15 1.09 -20.96 -6.42
C GLU A 15 1.20 -20.26 -5.05
N THR A 16 2.42 -20.07 -4.55
CA THR A 16 2.68 -19.37 -3.29
C THR A 16 2.22 -17.91 -3.34
N ALA A 17 2.50 -17.20 -4.44
CA ALA A 17 2.04 -15.82 -4.62
C ALA A 17 0.51 -15.73 -4.61
N HIS A 18 -0.19 -16.66 -5.28
CA HIS A 18 -1.66 -16.71 -5.27
C HIS A 18 -2.23 -17.00 -3.87
N LYS A 19 -1.64 -17.94 -3.13
CA LYS A 19 -2.05 -18.22 -1.73
C LYS A 19 -1.87 -17.00 -0.83
N GLY A 20 -0.73 -16.31 -0.96
CA GLY A 20 -0.46 -15.07 -0.24
C GLY A 20 -1.47 -13.97 -0.58
N MET A 21 -1.75 -13.77 -1.87
CA MET A 21 -2.74 -12.79 -2.35
C MET A 21 -4.14 -13.07 -1.79
N LEU A 22 -4.61 -14.33 -1.82
CA LEU A 22 -5.92 -14.69 -1.27
C LEU A 22 -5.97 -14.50 0.24
N TYR A 23 -4.89 -14.81 0.96
CA TYR A 23 -4.82 -14.59 2.40
C TYR A 23 -4.86 -13.11 2.75
N ALA A 24 -4.07 -12.28 2.06
CA ALA A 24 -4.11 -10.83 2.21
C ALA A 24 -5.52 -10.27 1.93
N GLY A 25 -6.19 -10.75 0.89
CA GLY A 25 -7.58 -10.38 0.60
C GLY A 25 -8.55 -10.71 1.74
N LYS A 26 -8.42 -11.88 2.37
CA LYS A 26 -9.22 -12.25 3.54
C LYS A 26 -8.96 -11.33 4.73
N VAL A 27 -7.70 -10.98 4.99
CA VAL A 27 -7.33 -10.05 6.07
C VAL A 27 -7.96 -8.69 5.83
N ILE A 28 -7.82 -8.13 4.62
CA ILE A 28 -8.40 -6.82 4.29
C ILE A 28 -9.93 -6.84 4.45
N ALA A 29 -10.61 -7.88 3.96
CA ALA A 29 -12.06 -8.00 4.08
C ALA A 29 -12.53 -8.12 5.54
N LEU A 30 -11.88 -8.94 6.35
CA LEU A 30 -12.22 -9.11 7.77
C LEU A 30 -11.92 -7.84 8.58
N SER A 31 -10.82 -7.13 8.27
CA SER A 31 -10.54 -5.83 8.88
C SER A 31 -11.63 -4.81 8.54
N ALA A 32 -12.08 -4.75 7.29
CA ALA A 32 -13.17 -3.86 6.88
C ALA A 32 -14.49 -4.20 7.60
N ILE A 33 -14.85 -5.48 7.71
CA ILE A 33 -16.03 -5.92 8.46
C ILE A 33 -15.93 -5.47 9.93
N ARG A 34 -14.78 -5.70 10.57
CA ARG A 34 -14.55 -5.29 11.97
C ARG A 34 -14.73 -3.78 12.16
N LEU A 35 -14.25 -2.97 11.21
CA LEU A 35 -14.43 -1.51 11.26
C LEU A 35 -15.91 -1.12 11.11
N MET A 36 -16.67 -1.81 10.23
CA MET A 36 -18.10 -1.54 10.04
C MET A 36 -18.94 -1.95 11.27
N GLU A 37 -18.55 -3.00 11.97
CA GLU A 37 -19.25 -3.50 13.16
C GLU A 37 -18.94 -2.71 14.44
N ASP A 38 -17.79 -2.03 14.48
CA ASP A 38 -17.35 -1.22 15.62
C ASP A 38 -16.96 0.21 15.19
N PRO A 39 -17.93 1.16 15.19
CA PRO A 39 -17.69 2.54 14.80
C PRO A 39 -16.60 3.25 15.62
N ALA A 40 -16.33 2.82 16.86
CA ALA A 40 -15.30 3.43 17.69
C ALA A 40 -13.90 3.21 17.11
N LEU A 41 -13.67 2.10 16.39
CA LEU A 41 -12.42 1.85 15.69
C LEU A 41 -12.22 2.78 14.49
N ILE A 42 -13.31 3.14 13.79
CA ILE A 42 -13.24 4.12 12.69
C ILE A 42 -12.84 5.49 13.23
N GLU A 43 -13.46 5.94 14.33
CA GLU A 43 -13.12 7.22 14.95
C GLU A 43 -11.68 7.26 15.45
N ALA A 44 -11.21 6.17 16.08
CA ALA A 44 -9.81 6.06 16.51
C ALA A 44 -8.83 6.11 15.32
N ALA A 45 -9.11 5.36 14.25
CA ALA A 45 -8.27 5.34 13.05
C ALA A 45 -8.25 6.70 12.33
N ARG A 46 -9.40 7.40 12.28
CA ARG A 46 -9.46 8.76 11.74
C ARG A 46 -8.64 9.74 12.55
N LYS A 47 -8.73 9.65 13.88
CA LYS A 47 -7.96 10.52 14.78
C LYS A 47 -6.45 10.32 14.58
N GLU A 48 -5.99 9.07 14.54
CA GLU A 48 -4.58 8.74 14.25
C GLU A 48 -4.14 9.33 12.90
N TYR A 49 -4.95 9.14 11.85
CA TYR A 49 -4.66 9.70 10.52
C TYR A 49 -4.60 11.25 10.52
N GLU A 50 -5.52 11.92 11.22
CA GLU A 50 -5.53 13.38 11.31
C GLU A 50 -4.31 13.92 12.09
N GLU A 51 -3.87 13.20 13.13
CA GLU A 51 -2.64 13.49 13.87
C GLU A 51 -1.40 13.32 12.98
N ASP A 52 -1.28 12.20 12.26
CA ASP A 52 -0.14 11.91 11.39
C ASP A 52 -0.03 12.86 10.19
N MET A 53 -1.18 13.27 9.64
CA MET A 53 -1.20 14.15 8.48
C MET A 53 -0.85 15.60 8.85
N GLU A 54 -1.03 16.02 10.10
CA GLU A 54 -0.78 17.40 10.56
C GLU A 54 -1.40 18.48 9.64
N GLY A 55 -2.56 18.18 9.02
CA GLY A 55 -3.23 19.06 8.06
C GLY A 55 -2.59 19.11 6.66
N GLN A 56 -1.56 18.32 6.39
CA GLN A 56 -0.99 18.13 5.05
C GLN A 56 -1.99 17.41 4.14
N THR A 57 -1.81 17.56 2.83
CA THR A 57 -2.57 16.81 1.82
C THR A 57 -1.65 15.75 1.23
N TYR A 58 -2.12 14.50 1.19
CA TYR A 58 -1.36 13.42 0.61
C TYR A 58 -1.28 13.58 -0.92
N VAL A 59 -0.06 13.80 -1.43
CA VAL A 59 0.22 13.88 -2.86
C VAL A 59 1.08 12.66 -3.24
N PRO A 60 0.53 11.65 -3.94
CA PRO A 60 1.24 10.38 -4.19
C PRO A 60 2.55 10.55 -4.96
N ILE A 61 2.60 11.54 -5.86
CA ILE A 61 3.80 11.90 -6.63
C ILE A 61 3.85 13.44 -6.66
N PRO A 62 4.74 14.08 -5.88
CA PRO A 62 4.91 15.53 -5.90
C PRO A 62 5.39 16.06 -7.25
N ASP A 63 5.05 17.30 -7.59
CA ASP A 63 5.34 17.94 -8.89
C ASP A 63 6.85 18.06 -9.17
N GLU A 64 7.66 18.16 -8.12
CA GLU A 64 9.12 18.22 -8.20
C GLU A 64 9.77 16.88 -8.57
N VAL A 65 9.05 15.76 -8.42
CA VAL A 65 9.60 14.42 -8.67
C VAL A 65 9.58 14.13 -10.17
N LYS A 66 10.78 14.04 -10.77
CA LYS A 66 10.96 13.64 -12.17
C LYS A 66 11.45 12.20 -12.30
N PRO A 67 10.97 11.44 -13.30
CA PRO A 67 11.57 10.15 -13.64
C PRO A 67 13.06 10.33 -13.95
N ARG A 68 13.88 9.38 -13.52
CA ARG A 68 15.31 9.40 -13.83
C ARG A 68 15.50 9.17 -15.35
N PRO A 69 16.22 10.04 -16.08
CA PRO A 69 16.51 9.84 -17.50
C PRO A 69 17.24 8.52 -17.75
N ILE A 70 16.95 7.87 -18.89
CA ILE A 70 17.68 6.66 -19.32
C ILE A 70 19.17 6.96 -19.55
N SER A 71 19.52 8.19 -19.92
CA SER A 71 20.91 8.64 -20.10
C SER A 71 21.77 8.52 -18.84
N ASP A 72 21.14 8.50 -17.67
CA ASP A 72 21.82 8.52 -16.37
C ASP A 72 22.00 7.11 -15.78
N ILE A 73 21.64 6.08 -16.58
CA ILE A 73 21.81 4.66 -16.26
C ILE A 73 23.04 4.15 -17.04
N GLN A 74 24.24 4.52 -16.58
CA GLN A 74 25.51 3.90 -16.99
C GLN A 74 26.01 2.95 -15.91
#